data_AF-A0A952I5B3-F1
#
_entry.id   AF-A0A952I5B3-F1
#
_cell.length_a   1.000
_cell.length_b   1.000
_cell.length_c   1.000
_cell.angle_alpha   90.00
_cell.angle_beta   90.00
_cell.angle_gamma   90.00
#
_symmetry.space_group_name_H-M   'P 1'
#
loop_
_entity.id
_entity.type
_entity.pdbx_description
1 polymer ?
#
loop_
_entity_poly.entity_id
_entity_poly.type
_entity_poly.pdbx_seq_one_letter_code
_entity_poly.pdbx_strand_id
1 'polypeptide(L)'
;MGNHNLSKTIHRNFPITLSSQIERLPDDGKEEFLFLYSQNIKNLGLAYLFHFILGTSYLYQGKVFKQILFWLTGFGFAIGWVINLFRMPGVISRLNYGKAQKIILMLNRKYKLNPQKKPKDSLEFIKKKVVNKTSNLSNQKPRKFSPDYDPTNIKVENLKTGFMLDYQFKTWDVAAEFQYDWEDGTSEKNFKIKAGLDSVLINVMPDNQQFKIIHFERINFYAINNALEVEIHFRNKPRNIFEYQGKQYYRESTLNGMFFNLSEKDKGSKVKAWEFLDADRKEIIRIEKIGEKELRTFKGQYVSTHEFSEILPRVIYS
;
A
#
# COMPACT_ATOMS: atom_id res chain seq x y z
N MET A 1 -43.26 19.77 -10.95
CA MET A 1 -43.48 18.79 -9.84
C MET A 1 -42.94 17.36 -10.11
N GLY A 2 -42.29 17.06 -11.25
CA GLY A 2 -41.90 15.68 -11.64
C GLY A 2 -40.53 15.16 -11.12
N ASN A 3 -39.47 15.97 -11.14
CA ASN A 3 -38.09 15.46 -10.92
C ASN A 3 -37.79 14.98 -9.49
N HIS A 4 -38.40 15.59 -8.48
CA HIS A 4 -38.09 15.27 -7.08
C HIS A 4 -38.65 13.92 -6.63
N ASN A 5 -39.73 13.44 -7.27
CA ASN A 5 -40.35 12.14 -7.01
C ASN A 5 -39.62 11.00 -7.74
N LEU A 6 -39.05 11.30 -8.92
CA LEU A 6 -38.32 10.32 -9.74
C LEU A 6 -37.01 9.90 -9.06
N SER A 7 -36.20 10.86 -8.60
CA SER A 7 -34.95 10.58 -7.87
C SER A 7 -35.21 9.78 -6.57
N LYS A 8 -36.22 10.16 -5.77
CA LYS A 8 -36.63 9.41 -4.57
C LYS A 8 -36.99 7.95 -4.89
N THR A 9 -37.70 7.72 -5.99
CA THR A 9 -38.08 6.37 -6.46
C THR A 9 -36.85 5.55 -6.86
N ILE A 10 -35.87 6.18 -7.50
CA ILE A 10 -34.61 5.54 -7.93
C ILE A 10 -33.74 5.13 -6.73
N HIS A 11 -33.61 5.96 -5.70
CA HIS A 11 -32.81 5.60 -4.51
C HIS A 11 -33.46 4.53 -3.64
N ARG A 12 -34.79 4.47 -3.61
CA ARG A 12 -35.53 3.47 -2.83
C ARG A 12 -35.45 2.06 -3.45
N ASN A 13 -35.46 1.98 -4.77
CA ASN A 13 -35.67 0.73 -5.49
C ASN A 13 -34.39 0.10 -6.07
N PHE A 14 -33.25 0.82 -6.05
CA PHE A 14 -32.01 0.37 -6.67
C PHE A 14 -30.80 0.51 -5.74
N PRO A 15 -29.76 -0.33 -5.90
CA PRO A 15 -28.49 -0.15 -5.19
C PRO A 15 -27.83 1.19 -5.54
N ILE A 16 -27.13 1.80 -4.56
CA ILE A 16 -26.50 3.13 -4.67
C ILE A 16 -25.67 3.30 -5.96
N THR A 17 -24.86 2.29 -6.32
CA THR A 17 -24.05 2.30 -7.54
C THR A 17 -24.86 2.43 -8.82
N LEU A 18 -26.07 1.88 -8.86
CA LEU A 18 -26.97 1.92 -10.00
C LEU A 18 -27.78 3.21 -10.00
N SER A 19 -28.26 3.65 -8.83
CA SER A 19 -28.93 4.94 -8.66
C SER A 19 -28.06 6.09 -9.18
N SER A 20 -26.79 6.12 -8.79
CA SER A 20 -25.83 7.14 -9.27
C SER A 20 -25.60 7.15 -10.79
N GLN A 21 -25.79 6.02 -11.47
CA GLN A 21 -25.66 5.92 -12.93
C GLN A 21 -26.94 6.40 -13.62
N ILE A 22 -28.10 6.07 -13.04
CA ILE A 22 -29.40 6.52 -13.53
C ILE A 22 -29.55 8.04 -13.36
N GLU A 23 -29.03 8.60 -12.27
CA GLU A 23 -29.08 10.06 -12.02
C GLU A 23 -28.33 10.90 -13.04
N ARG A 24 -27.32 10.31 -13.71
CA ARG A 24 -26.57 10.96 -14.79
C ARG A 24 -27.31 10.98 -16.12
N LEU A 25 -28.39 10.20 -16.25
CA LEU A 25 -29.23 10.24 -17.45
C LEU A 25 -30.03 11.56 -17.47
N PRO A 26 -30.35 12.10 -18.65
CA PRO A 26 -31.37 13.14 -18.76
C PRO A 26 -32.71 12.62 -18.26
N ASP A 27 -33.65 13.51 -17.94
CA ASP A 27 -34.93 13.12 -17.34
C ASP A 27 -35.72 12.14 -18.22
N ASP A 28 -35.77 12.37 -19.53
CA ASP A 28 -36.34 11.43 -20.51
C ASP A 28 -35.68 10.04 -20.44
N GLY A 29 -34.38 10.00 -20.20
CA GLY A 29 -33.62 8.75 -20.08
C GLY A 29 -33.88 8.01 -18.77
N LYS A 30 -34.22 8.72 -17.69
CA LYS A 30 -34.64 8.11 -16.42
C LYS A 30 -36.01 7.45 -16.55
N GLU A 31 -36.95 8.10 -17.23
CA GLU A 31 -38.27 7.53 -17.49
C GLU A 31 -38.19 6.32 -18.42
N GLU A 32 -37.41 6.43 -19.51
CA GLU A 32 -37.14 5.32 -20.42
C GLU A 32 -36.47 4.14 -19.71
N PHE A 33 -35.54 4.41 -18.79
CA PHE A 33 -34.93 3.38 -17.95
C PHE A 33 -35.98 2.64 -17.11
N LEU A 34 -36.86 3.37 -16.40
CA LEU A 34 -37.89 2.77 -15.57
C LEU A 34 -38.88 1.94 -16.39
N PHE A 35 -39.29 2.46 -17.55
CA PHE A 35 -40.16 1.74 -18.48
C PHE A 35 -39.50 0.43 -18.94
N LEU A 36 -38.31 0.49 -19.53
CA LEU A 36 -37.59 -0.69 -20.04
C LEU A 36 -37.26 -1.69 -18.93
N TYR A 37 -36.94 -1.21 -17.73
CA TYR A 37 -36.63 -2.05 -16.59
C TYR A 37 -37.87 -2.78 -16.08
N SER A 38 -39.01 -2.08 -15.95
CA SER A 38 -40.27 -2.67 -15.49
C SER A 38 -40.76 -3.80 -16.41
N GLN A 39 -40.56 -3.66 -17.73
CA GLN A 39 -40.92 -4.68 -18.73
C GLN A 39 -40.01 -5.92 -18.68
N ASN A 40 -38.78 -5.76 -18.22
CA ASN A 40 -37.76 -6.79 -18.29
C ASN A 40 -37.42 -7.42 -16.94
N ILE A 41 -37.88 -6.88 -15.82
CA ILE A 41 -37.54 -7.40 -14.49
C ILE A 41 -38.11 -8.82 -14.29
N LYS A 42 -37.33 -9.69 -13.64
CA LYS A 42 -37.81 -11.00 -13.19
C LYS A 42 -38.45 -10.84 -11.80
N ASN A 43 -39.61 -11.44 -11.62
CA ASN A 43 -40.36 -11.42 -10.38
C ASN A 43 -39.92 -12.58 -9.48
N LEU A 44 -39.60 -12.28 -8.22
CA LEU A 44 -39.18 -13.28 -7.24
C LEU A 44 -40.31 -14.25 -6.89
N GLY A 45 -41.55 -13.76 -6.76
CA GLY A 45 -42.73 -14.58 -6.52
C GLY A 45 -42.99 -15.58 -7.64
N LEU A 46 -42.84 -15.17 -8.90
CA LEU A 46 -42.91 -16.09 -10.04
C LEU A 46 -41.78 -17.11 -10.03
N ALA A 47 -40.57 -16.72 -9.61
CA ALA A 47 -39.46 -17.66 -9.47
C ALA A 47 -39.75 -18.75 -8.42
N TYR A 48 -40.38 -18.38 -7.29
CA TYR A 48 -40.87 -19.34 -6.31
C TYR A 48 -42.01 -20.19 -6.89
N LEU A 49 -42.98 -19.61 -7.58
CA LEU A 49 -44.07 -20.35 -8.20
C LEU A 49 -43.53 -21.46 -9.13
N PHE A 50 -42.59 -21.14 -10.03
CA PHE A 50 -41.94 -22.13 -10.89
C PHE A 50 -41.10 -23.16 -10.11
N HIS A 51 -40.57 -22.79 -8.95
CA HIS A 51 -39.85 -23.74 -8.10
C HIS A 51 -40.78 -24.80 -7.49
N PHE A 52 -41.97 -24.42 -7.03
CA PHE A 52 -42.90 -25.32 -6.35
C PHE A 52 -43.72 -26.20 -7.30
N ILE A 53 -44.07 -25.73 -8.51
CA ILE A 53 -44.93 -26.51 -9.42
C ILE A 53 -44.18 -27.71 -10.04
N LEU A 54 -42.97 -27.51 -10.58
CA LEU A 54 -42.21 -28.56 -11.30
C LEU A 54 -40.68 -28.53 -11.03
N GLY A 55 -40.24 -27.75 -10.04
CA GLY A 55 -38.81 -27.51 -9.83
C GLY A 55 -38.17 -26.71 -10.98
N THR A 56 -38.95 -26.07 -11.85
CA THR A 56 -38.52 -25.40 -13.10
C THR A 56 -37.95 -24.00 -12.91
N SER A 57 -37.60 -23.63 -11.68
CA SER A 57 -37.06 -22.32 -11.34
C SER A 57 -35.81 -21.94 -12.16
N TYR A 58 -34.99 -22.91 -12.59
CA TYR A 58 -33.81 -22.63 -13.42
C TYR A 58 -34.18 -22.28 -14.86
N LEU A 59 -35.29 -22.81 -15.40
CA LEU A 59 -35.80 -22.39 -16.71
C LEU A 59 -36.27 -20.94 -16.67
N TYR A 60 -36.98 -20.53 -15.61
CA TYR A 60 -37.38 -19.13 -15.43
C TYR A 60 -36.16 -18.18 -15.36
N GLN A 61 -35.06 -18.66 -14.78
CA GLN A 61 -33.77 -17.97 -14.72
C GLN A 61 -32.99 -17.99 -16.05
N GLY A 62 -33.44 -18.73 -17.07
CA GLY A 62 -32.77 -18.89 -18.37
C GLY A 62 -31.60 -19.88 -18.37
N LYS A 63 -31.53 -20.81 -17.40
CA LYS A 63 -30.43 -21.75 -17.22
C LYS A 63 -30.85 -23.19 -17.54
N VAL A 64 -31.06 -23.47 -18.82
CA VAL A 64 -31.57 -24.76 -19.32
C VAL A 64 -30.70 -25.94 -18.88
N PHE A 65 -29.37 -25.86 -19.06
CA PHE A 65 -28.46 -26.95 -18.66
C PHE A 65 -28.51 -27.26 -17.16
N LYS A 66 -28.64 -26.22 -16.30
CA LYS A 66 -28.77 -26.42 -14.86
C LYS A 66 -30.11 -27.05 -14.47
N GLN A 67 -31.17 -26.79 -15.24
CA GLN A 67 -32.46 -27.45 -15.04
C GLN A 67 -32.35 -28.95 -15.31
N ILE A 68 -31.70 -29.32 -16.42
CA ILE A 68 -31.51 -30.73 -16.80
C ILE A 68 -30.71 -31.45 -15.71
N LEU A 69 -29.61 -30.86 -15.26
CA LEU A 69 -28.79 -31.43 -14.19
C LEU A 69 -29.56 -31.55 -12.86
N PHE A 70 -30.42 -30.56 -12.55
CA PHE A 70 -31.23 -30.57 -11.33
C PHE A 70 -32.24 -31.73 -11.31
N TRP A 71 -32.80 -32.11 -12.47
CA TRP A 71 -33.68 -33.27 -12.59
C TRP A 71 -32.91 -34.60 -12.56
N LEU A 72 -31.78 -34.69 -13.26
CA LEU A 72 -30.99 -35.93 -13.35
C LEU A 72 -30.33 -36.34 -12.03
N THR A 73 -30.00 -35.39 -11.17
CA THR A 73 -29.20 -35.67 -9.97
C THR A 73 -29.98 -36.33 -8.85
N GLY A 74 -31.32 -36.41 -8.89
CA GLY A 74 -32.19 -36.99 -7.84
C GLY A 74 -32.19 -36.20 -6.51
N PHE A 75 -31.02 -35.70 -6.12
CA PHE A 75 -30.71 -34.74 -5.06
C PHE A 75 -31.50 -33.42 -5.17
N GLY A 76 -31.96 -33.08 -6.38
CA GLY A 76 -32.79 -31.91 -6.64
C GLY A 76 -34.18 -31.97 -6.01
N PHE A 77 -34.68 -33.14 -5.61
CA PHE A 77 -36.02 -33.29 -5.01
C PHE A 77 -36.06 -33.23 -3.47
N ALA A 78 -34.91 -33.25 -2.79
CA ALA A 78 -34.85 -33.15 -1.32
C ALA A 78 -34.02 -31.94 -0.87
N ILE A 79 -32.74 -32.15 -0.55
CA ILE A 79 -31.85 -31.12 0.00
C ILE A 79 -31.59 -30.00 -1.04
N GLY A 80 -31.41 -30.35 -2.31
CA GLY A 80 -31.19 -29.36 -3.39
C GLY A 80 -32.40 -28.48 -3.66
N TRP A 81 -33.62 -28.99 -3.41
CA TRP A 81 -34.86 -28.22 -3.51
C TRP A 81 -34.89 -27.13 -2.43
N VAL A 82 -34.65 -27.52 -1.17
CA VAL A 82 -34.63 -26.60 -0.02
C VAL A 82 -33.51 -25.55 -0.15
N ILE A 83 -32.30 -25.95 -0.54
CA ILE A 83 -31.18 -25.01 -0.76
C ILE A 83 -31.54 -23.96 -1.82
N ASN A 84 -32.32 -24.34 -2.84
CA ASN A 84 -32.69 -23.41 -3.89
C ASN A 84 -33.65 -22.30 -3.40
N LEU A 85 -34.49 -22.57 -2.38
CA LEU A 85 -35.36 -21.56 -1.75
C LEU A 85 -34.55 -20.36 -1.25
N PHE A 86 -33.51 -20.62 -0.46
CA PHE A 86 -32.65 -19.58 0.11
C PHE A 86 -31.79 -18.88 -0.96
N ARG A 87 -31.44 -19.59 -2.03
CA ARG A 87 -30.56 -19.05 -3.08
C ARG A 87 -31.31 -18.15 -4.08
N MET A 88 -32.60 -18.36 -4.29
CA MET A 88 -33.38 -17.67 -5.33
C MET A 88 -33.39 -16.13 -5.23
N PRO A 89 -33.56 -15.49 -4.05
CA PRO A 89 -33.52 -14.04 -3.92
C PRO A 89 -32.24 -13.43 -4.50
N GLY A 90 -31.08 -13.98 -4.14
CA GLY A 90 -29.79 -13.52 -4.63
C GLY A 90 -29.57 -13.79 -6.12
N VAL A 91 -30.15 -14.86 -6.68
CA VAL A 91 -30.07 -15.14 -8.12
C VAL A 91 -30.94 -14.18 -8.92
N ILE A 92 -32.20 -13.96 -8.52
CA ILE A 92 -33.11 -13.04 -9.20
C ILE A 92 -32.60 -11.61 -9.11
N SER A 93 -32.11 -11.18 -7.93
CA SER A 93 -31.48 -9.87 -7.75
C SER A 93 -30.30 -9.66 -8.71
N ARG A 94 -29.40 -10.64 -8.85
CA ARG A 94 -28.28 -10.56 -9.81
C ARG A 94 -28.74 -10.50 -11.28
N LEU A 95 -29.76 -11.28 -11.65
CA LEU A 95 -30.31 -11.25 -13.01
C LEU A 95 -30.93 -9.87 -13.31
N ASN A 96 -31.71 -9.33 -12.38
CA ASN A 96 -32.32 -8.01 -12.50
C ASN A 96 -31.28 -6.90 -12.55
N TYR A 97 -30.24 -6.97 -11.72
CA TYR A 97 -29.11 -6.04 -11.77
C TYR A 97 -28.38 -6.08 -13.12
N GLY A 98 -28.13 -7.27 -13.66
CA GLY A 98 -27.53 -7.43 -15.00
C GLY A 98 -28.40 -6.85 -16.12
N LYS A 99 -29.72 -6.99 -16.03
CA LYS A 99 -30.66 -6.34 -16.97
C LYS A 99 -30.62 -4.82 -16.86
N ALA A 100 -30.62 -4.27 -15.65
CA ALA A 100 -30.48 -2.84 -15.43
C ALA A 100 -29.20 -2.28 -16.04
N GLN A 101 -28.06 -2.96 -15.86
CA GLN A 101 -26.79 -2.53 -16.46
C GLN A 101 -26.81 -2.51 -17.99
N LYS A 102 -27.47 -3.49 -18.63
CA LYS A 102 -27.63 -3.52 -20.09
C LYS A 102 -28.48 -2.35 -20.59
N ILE A 103 -29.57 -2.04 -19.88
CA ILE A 103 -30.44 -0.89 -20.21
C ILE A 103 -29.65 0.42 -20.05
N ILE A 104 -28.93 0.62 -18.96
CA ILE A 104 -28.08 1.81 -18.76
C ILE A 104 -27.02 1.94 -19.85
N LEU A 105 -26.37 0.84 -20.23
CA LEU A 105 -25.38 0.85 -21.31
C LEU A 105 -26.01 1.28 -22.64
N MET A 106 -27.22 0.79 -22.94
CA MET A 106 -27.98 1.19 -24.13
C MET A 106 -28.37 2.66 -24.09
N LEU A 107 -28.89 3.15 -22.95
CA LEU A 107 -29.30 4.54 -22.80
C LEU A 107 -28.11 5.51 -22.83
N ASN A 108 -26.98 5.16 -22.21
CA ASN A 108 -25.76 5.96 -22.31
C ASN A 108 -25.32 6.14 -23.78
N ARG A 109 -25.44 5.09 -24.60
CA ARG A 109 -25.17 5.19 -26.04
C ARG A 109 -26.20 6.06 -26.76
N LYS A 110 -27.50 5.88 -26.47
CA LYS A 110 -28.61 6.65 -27.07
C LYS A 110 -28.47 8.16 -26.80
N TYR A 111 -28.19 8.52 -25.55
CA TYR A 111 -28.03 9.91 -25.11
C TYR A 111 -26.60 10.46 -25.28
N LYS A 112 -25.71 9.74 -25.99
CA LYS A 112 -24.31 10.12 -26.22
C LYS A 112 -23.53 10.46 -24.93
N LEU A 113 -23.93 9.87 -23.81
CA LEU A 113 -23.21 9.99 -22.55
C LEU A 113 -21.97 9.12 -22.66
N ASN A 114 -20.79 9.75 -22.71
CA ASN A 114 -19.52 9.05 -22.81
C ASN A 114 -19.43 8.00 -21.69
N PRO A 115 -19.50 6.69 -22.00
CA PRO A 115 -19.24 5.70 -20.98
C PRO A 115 -17.81 5.90 -20.53
N GLN A 116 -17.56 5.96 -19.21
CA GLN A 116 -16.19 5.84 -18.71
C GLN A 116 -15.59 4.60 -19.36
N LYS A 117 -14.61 4.79 -20.26
CA LYS A 117 -13.89 3.69 -20.89
C LYS A 117 -13.28 2.89 -19.76
N LYS A 118 -13.81 1.68 -19.49
CA LYS A 118 -13.07 0.72 -18.69
C LYS A 118 -11.74 0.50 -19.42
N PRO A 119 -10.60 0.62 -18.73
CA PRO A 119 -9.30 0.36 -19.33
C PRO A 119 -9.35 -0.99 -20.02
N LYS A 120 -8.98 -1.01 -21.30
CA LYS A 120 -9.06 -2.20 -22.15
C LYS A 120 -8.10 -3.30 -21.69
N ASP A 121 -7.08 -2.89 -20.93
CA ASP A 121 -6.08 -3.76 -20.35
C ASP A 121 -5.95 -3.52 -18.84
N SER A 122 -6.16 -4.59 -18.08
CA SER A 122 -5.97 -4.61 -16.62
C SER A 122 -4.54 -4.22 -16.22
N LEU A 123 -3.53 -4.55 -17.04
CA LEU A 123 -2.14 -4.18 -16.80
C LEU A 123 -1.91 -2.68 -16.94
N GLU A 124 -2.55 -2.02 -17.90
CA GLU A 124 -2.41 -0.58 -18.12
C GLU A 124 -3.07 0.21 -16.97
N PHE A 125 -4.21 -0.27 -16.45
CA PHE A 125 -4.84 0.30 -15.25
C PHE A 125 -3.98 0.13 -13.99
N ILE A 126 -3.42 -1.07 -13.79
CA ILE A 126 -2.52 -1.34 -12.67
C ILE A 126 -1.26 -0.48 -12.80
N LYS A 127 -0.63 -0.44 -13.98
CA LYS A 127 0.53 0.43 -14.24
C LYS A 127 0.21 1.89 -13.96
N LYS A 128 -0.89 2.42 -14.48
CA LYS A 128 -1.27 3.83 -14.27
C LYS A 128 -1.57 4.13 -12.80
N LYS A 129 -2.19 3.20 -12.07
CA LYS A 129 -2.49 3.36 -10.64
C LYS A 129 -1.24 3.22 -9.76
N VAL A 130 -0.33 2.31 -10.12
CA VAL A 130 0.98 2.14 -9.46
C VAL A 130 1.86 3.36 -9.74
N VAL A 131 2.00 3.77 -11.00
CA VAL A 131 2.75 4.98 -11.40
C VAL A 131 2.20 6.21 -10.70
N ASN A 132 0.88 6.43 -10.67
CA ASN A 132 0.28 7.58 -9.98
C ASN A 132 0.41 7.50 -8.44
N LYS A 133 0.43 6.30 -7.84
CA LYS A 133 0.70 6.10 -6.40
C LYS A 133 2.20 6.24 -6.07
N THR A 134 3.08 6.04 -7.03
CA THR A 134 4.53 6.20 -6.85
C THR A 134 4.95 7.66 -7.10
N SER A 135 4.35 8.35 -8.08
CA SER A 135 4.63 9.75 -8.40
C SER A 135 4.05 10.75 -7.40
N ASN A 136 2.90 10.47 -6.78
CA ASN A 136 2.34 11.37 -5.76
C ASN A 136 3.08 11.35 -4.41
N LEU A 137 3.96 10.37 -4.15
CA LEU A 137 4.81 10.34 -2.94
C LEU A 137 6.21 10.93 -3.16
N SER A 138 6.68 11.04 -4.41
CA SER A 138 8.02 11.57 -4.73
C SER A 138 8.10 13.10 -4.78
N ASN A 139 7.16 13.82 -4.16
CA ASN A 139 7.18 15.28 -4.03
C ASN A 139 7.04 15.71 -2.55
N GLN A 140 7.15 14.76 -1.61
CA GLN A 140 7.18 15.10 -0.18
C GLN A 140 8.49 15.79 0.15
N LYS A 141 8.44 16.80 1.03
CA LYS A 141 9.63 17.42 1.61
C LYS A 141 9.96 16.71 2.93
N PRO A 142 11.25 16.66 3.32
CA PRO A 142 11.63 16.10 4.62
C PRO A 142 10.93 16.88 5.75
N ARG A 143 10.50 16.16 6.79
CA ARG A 143 9.99 16.76 8.03
C ARG A 143 11.07 17.59 8.70
N LYS A 144 10.65 18.60 9.47
CA LYS A 144 11.59 19.43 10.22
C LYS A 144 12.24 18.60 11.34
N PHE A 145 13.54 18.36 11.22
CA PHE A 145 14.38 17.76 12.25
C PHE A 145 15.40 18.82 12.69
N SER A 146 15.13 19.48 13.82
CA SER A 146 15.91 20.60 14.33
C SER A 146 16.21 20.40 15.81
N PRO A 147 17.29 19.68 16.16
CA PRO A 147 17.74 19.59 17.54
C PRO A 147 18.22 20.95 18.06
N ASP A 148 18.24 21.10 19.38
CA ASP A 148 18.76 22.29 20.04
C ASP A 148 20.24 22.50 19.68
N TYR A 149 20.61 23.74 19.37
CA TYR A 149 21.95 24.06 18.84
C TYR A 149 22.63 25.10 19.74
N ASP A 150 23.66 24.65 20.45
CA ASP A 150 24.57 25.50 21.19
C ASP A 150 25.94 25.52 20.48
N PRO A 151 26.41 26.66 19.95
CA PRO A 151 27.69 26.74 19.27
C PRO A 151 28.89 26.44 20.19
N THR A 152 28.72 26.52 21.51
CA THR A 152 29.76 26.19 22.50
C THR A 152 29.72 24.72 22.94
N ASN A 153 28.65 24.02 22.62
CA ASN A 153 28.43 22.62 22.99
C ASN A 153 27.71 21.88 21.86
N ILE A 154 28.38 21.75 20.72
CA ILE A 154 27.84 21.08 19.54
C ILE A 154 27.80 19.58 19.78
N LYS A 155 26.63 18.95 19.57
CA LYS A 155 26.42 17.52 19.79
C LYS A 155 26.26 16.76 18.47
N VAL A 156 26.22 15.43 18.57
CA VAL A 156 26.13 14.52 17.41
C VAL A 156 24.85 14.73 16.61
N GLU A 157 23.73 15.04 17.27
CA GLU A 157 22.46 15.37 16.61
C GLU A 157 22.55 16.66 15.78
N ASN A 158 23.51 17.53 16.06
CA ASN A 158 23.72 18.80 15.36
C ASN A 158 24.63 18.70 14.13
N LEU A 159 25.18 17.52 13.84
CA LEU A 159 26.09 17.32 12.70
C LEU A 159 25.45 17.79 11.39
N LYS A 160 26.30 18.31 10.50
CA LYS A 160 25.95 18.72 9.15
C LYS A 160 27.05 18.32 8.19
N THR A 161 26.70 18.20 6.91
CA THR A 161 27.68 18.00 5.84
C THR A 161 28.77 19.07 5.93
N GLY A 162 30.03 18.63 5.88
CA GLY A 162 31.21 19.48 6.02
C GLY A 162 31.75 19.59 7.45
N PHE A 163 31.04 19.16 8.49
CA PHE A 163 31.58 19.15 9.86
C PHE A 163 32.69 18.10 9.99
N MET A 164 33.51 18.26 11.02
CA MET A 164 34.48 17.26 11.47
C MET A 164 34.16 16.82 12.89
N LEU A 165 34.53 15.60 13.24
CA LEU A 165 34.39 15.05 14.59
C LEU A 165 35.44 13.99 14.86
N ASP A 166 35.83 13.84 16.11
CA ASP A 166 36.64 12.73 16.57
C ASP A 166 35.75 11.58 17.06
N TYR A 167 36.07 10.38 16.60
CA TYR A 167 35.36 9.15 16.95
C TYR A 167 36.27 7.93 16.75
N GLN A 168 36.30 7.02 17.72
CA GLN A 168 37.19 5.83 17.69
C GLN A 168 38.67 6.17 17.42
N PHE A 169 39.19 7.20 18.08
CA PHE A 169 40.58 7.68 17.94
C PHE A 169 40.98 8.11 16.51
N LYS A 170 39.99 8.46 15.69
CA LYS A 170 40.19 9.02 14.34
C LYS A 170 39.37 10.29 14.19
N THR A 171 39.88 11.22 13.40
CA THR A 171 39.12 12.40 12.95
C THR A 171 38.40 12.05 11.66
N TRP A 172 37.10 12.34 11.62
CA TRP A 172 36.22 12.04 10.49
C TRP A 172 35.62 13.32 9.91
N ASP A 173 35.46 13.35 8.59
CA ASP A 173 34.67 14.37 7.89
C ASP A 173 33.23 13.86 7.68
N VAL A 174 32.23 14.69 7.98
CA VAL A 174 30.83 14.43 7.64
C VAL A 174 30.63 14.69 6.15
N ALA A 175 30.65 13.61 5.36
CA ALA A 175 30.60 13.66 3.90
C ALA A 175 29.17 13.79 3.34
N ALA A 176 28.16 13.28 4.04
CA ALA A 176 26.77 13.40 3.62
C ALA A 176 25.79 13.28 4.79
N GLU A 177 24.59 13.84 4.59
CA GLU A 177 23.47 13.79 5.53
C GLU A 177 22.24 13.20 4.82
N PHE A 178 21.60 12.26 5.49
CA PHE A 178 20.35 11.65 5.04
C PHE A 178 19.31 11.73 6.14
N GLN A 179 18.04 11.79 5.75
CA GLN A 179 16.92 11.75 6.69
C GLN A 179 15.92 10.67 6.26
N TYR A 180 15.43 9.93 7.25
CA TYR A 180 14.33 8.99 7.08
C TYR A 180 13.14 9.52 7.84
N ASP A 181 12.00 9.61 7.16
CA ASP A 181 10.72 9.97 7.73
C ASP A 181 9.79 8.76 7.69
N TRP A 182 9.56 8.17 8.85
CA TRP A 182 8.73 6.97 9.01
C TRP A 182 7.24 7.32 9.09
N GLU A 183 6.40 6.36 8.67
CA GLU A 183 4.93 6.47 8.64
C GLU A 183 4.30 6.64 10.03
N ASP A 184 4.99 6.23 11.09
CA ASP A 184 4.54 6.37 12.49
C ASP A 184 4.68 7.80 13.05
N GLY A 185 5.26 8.73 12.28
CA GLY A 185 5.50 10.10 12.73
C GLY A 185 6.95 10.39 13.10
N THR A 186 7.79 9.37 13.27
CA THR A 186 9.17 9.51 13.77
C THR A 186 10.17 9.72 12.65
N SER A 187 11.17 10.55 12.90
CA SER A 187 12.25 10.83 11.94
C SER A 187 13.60 10.52 12.55
N GLU A 188 14.52 10.07 11.72
CA GLU A 188 15.91 9.80 12.09
C GLU A 188 16.86 10.36 11.02
N LYS A 189 18.10 10.63 11.42
CA LYS A 189 19.15 11.12 10.53
C LYS A 189 20.30 10.13 10.45
N ASN A 190 20.87 9.99 9.26
CA ASN A 190 22.11 9.27 9.03
C ASN A 190 23.18 10.23 8.53
N PHE A 191 24.32 10.25 9.21
CA PHE A 191 25.50 10.98 8.79
C PHE A 191 26.53 10.01 8.24
N LYS A 192 26.88 10.16 6.95
CA LYS A 192 28.02 9.41 6.39
C LYS A 192 29.29 10.14 6.75
N ILE A 193 30.10 9.50 7.58
CA ILE A 193 31.40 10.03 7.98
C ILE A 193 32.51 9.26 7.28
N LYS A 194 33.61 9.95 6.96
CA LYS A 194 34.76 9.37 6.26
C LYS A 194 36.08 9.79 6.92
N ALA A 195 37.01 8.84 6.99
CA ALA A 195 38.39 9.07 7.43
C ALA A 195 39.32 8.30 6.48
N GLY A 196 39.94 9.00 5.52
CA GLY A 196 40.71 8.36 4.46
C GLY A 196 39.86 7.42 3.60
N LEU A 197 40.15 6.11 3.64
CA LEU A 197 39.40 5.07 2.92
C LEU A 197 38.21 4.51 3.72
N ASP A 198 38.18 4.76 5.03
CA ASP A 198 37.13 4.25 5.91
C ASP A 198 35.86 5.09 5.76
N SER A 199 34.70 4.43 5.80
CA SER A 199 33.40 5.10 5.77
C SER A 199 32.37 4.35 6.59
N VAL A 200 31.74 5.06 7.51
CA VAL A 200 30.67 4.51 8.38
C VAL A 200 29.47 5.46 8.37
N LEU A 201 28.34 4.96 8.87
CA LEU A 201 27.12 5.75 9.04
C LEU A 201 26.82 5.90 10.53
N ILE A 202 26.60 7.14 10.98
CA ILE A 202 26.09 7.42 12.32
C ILE A 202 24.62 7.73 12.20
N ASN A 203 23.79 6.83 12.72
CA ASN A 203 22.34 7.03 12.81
C ASN A 203 21.99 7.69 14.13
N VAL A 204 21.16 8.71 14.08
CA VAL A 204 20.67 9.47 15.23
C VAL A 204 19.15 9.52 15.17
N MET A 205 18.52 8.99 16.22
CA MET A 205 17.06 8.97 16.35
C MET A 205 16.63 9.56 17.70
N PRO A 206 15.52 10.32 17.76
CA PRO A 206 14.97 10.80 19.03
C PRO A 206 14.56 9.63 19.92
N ASP A 207 14.92 9.69 21.19
CA ASP A 207 14.49 8.75 22.23
C ASP A 207 14.11 9.56 23.48
N ASN A 208 12.81 9.86 23.60
CA ASN A 208 12.26 10.71 24.66
C ASN A 208 12.94 12.10 24.71
N GLN A 209 13.68 12.40 25.77
CA GLN A 209 14.41 13.66 25.97
C GLN A 209 15.87 13.60 25.47
N GLN A 210 16.30 12.47 24.92
CA GLN A 210 17.65 12.25 24.44
C GLN A 210 17.65 11.75 22.99
N PHE A 211 18.83 11.45 22.46
CA PHE A 211 19.01 10.80 21.18
C PHE A 211 19.69 9.46 21.36
N LYS A 212 19.18 8.46 20.65
CA LYS A 212 19.82 7.16 20.51
C LYS A 212 20.71 7.17 19.28
N ILE A 213 21.94 6.70 19.45
CA ILE A 213 22.95 6.69 18.38
C ILE A 213 23.32 5.25 18.04
N ILE A 214 23.38 4.96 16.74
CA ILE A 214 23.82 3.67 16.21
C ILE A 214 24.95 3.92 15.22
N HIS A 215 26.08 3.27 15.45
CA HIS A 215 27.12 3.12 14.44
C HIS A 215 26.69 2.03 13.47
N PHE A 216 26.63 2.31 12.17
CA PHE A 216 26.37 1.35 11.11
C PHE A 216 27.56 1.20 10.16
N GLU A 217 27.97 -0.04 9.93
CA GLU A 217 28.88 -0.46 8.87
C GLU A 217 28.09 -1.08 7.73
N ARG A 218 28.43 -0.73 6.48
CA ARG A 218 27.80 -1.34 5.32
C ARG A 218 28.36 -2.74 5.12
N ILE A 219 27.46 -3.72 5.11
CA ILE A 219 27.82 -5.11 4.82
C ILE A 219 27.26 -5.53 3.46
N ASN A 220 27.93 -6.48 2.82
CA ASN A 220 27.43 -7.07 1.59
C ASN A 220 26.16 -7.88 1.89
N PHE A 221 25.04 -7.54 1.26
CA PHE A 221 23.76 -8.23 1.43
C PHE A 221 23.88 -9.75 1.19
N TYR A 222 24.62 -10.15 0.14
CA TYR A 222 24.82 -11.55 -0.20
C TYR A 222 25.67 -12.32 0.82
N ALA A 223 26.44 -11.63 1.66
CA ALA A 223 27.20 -12.26 2.74
C ALA A 223 26.32 -12.74 3.90
N ILE A 224 25.07 -12.25 4.00
CA ILE A 224 24.10 -12.75 4.99
C ILE A 224 23.54 -14.08 4.52
N ASN A 225 22.82 -14.07 3.40
CA ASN A 225 22.27 -15.27 2.81
C ASN A 225 21.75 -15.00 1.38
N ASN A 226 22.23 -15.79 0.42
CA ASN A 226 21.83 -15.66 -0.99
C ASN A 226 20.32 -15.85 -1.24
N ALA A 227 19.60 -16.61 -0.41
CA ALA A 227 18.16 -16.82 -0.56
C ALA A 227 17.31 -15.60 -0.15
N LEU A 228 17.91 -14.64 0.58
CA LEU A 228 17.18 -13.52 1.15
C LEU A 228 16.69 -12.53 0.08
N GLU A 229 17.43 -12.36 -1.02
CA GLU A 229 17.05 -11.45 -2.11
C GLU A 229 15.77 -11.96 -2.79
N VAL A 230 15.76 -13.24 -3.15
CA VAL A 230 14.63 -13.93 -3.76
C VAL A 230 13.40 -13.79 -2.86
N GLU A 231 13.57 -14.00 -1.56
CA GLU A 231 12.46 -13.86 -0.62
C GLU A 231 11.90 -12.43 -0.57
N ILE A 232 12.77 -11.42 -0.47
CA ILE A 232 12.36 -10.02 -0.45
C ILE A 232 11.70 -9.64 -1.79
N HIS A 233 12.18 -10.15 -2.91
CA HIS A 233 11.62 -9.87 -4.23
C HIS A 233 10.21 -10.45 -4.37
N PHE A 234 10.01 -11.72 -4.05
CA PHE A 234 8.73 -12.41 -4.26
C PHE A 234 7.71 -12.16 -3.15
N ARG A 235 8.14 -12.07 -1.89
CA ARG A 235 7.25 -11.92 -0.73
C ARG A 235 7.14 -10.48 -0.23
N ASN A 236 7.96 -9.57 -0.76
CA ASN A 236 8.09 -8.19 -0.30
C ASN A 236 8.38 -8.07 1.22
N LYS A 237 9.03 -9.11 1.77
CA LYS A 237 9.49 -9.20 3.16
C LYS A 237 10.59 -10.26 3.27
N PRO A 238 11.60 -10.07 4.13
CA PRO A 238 12.51 -11.13 4.52
C PRO A 238 11.84 -12.11 5.50
N ARG A 239 12.43 -13.29 5.67
CA ARG A 239 12.13 -14.19 6.81
C ARG A 239 12.35 -13.50 8.16
N ASN A 240 11.77 -14.09 9.20
CA ASN A 240 11.79 -13.52 10.54
C ASN A 240 13.11 -13.75 11.27
N ILE A 241 13.86 -14.80 10.92
CA ILE A 241 15.07 -15.21 11.62
C ILE A 241 16.11 -15.65 10.59
N PHE A 242 17.36 -15.26 10.79
CA PHE A 242 18.50 -15.78 10.04
C PHE A 242 19.76 -15.79 10.91
N GLU A 243 20.77 -16.53 10.47
CA GLU A 243 22.09 -16.55 11.10
C GLU A 243 23.08 -15.72 10.29
N TYR A 244 23.93 -14.97 10.98
CA TYR A 244 25.05 -14.22 10.39
C TYR A 244 26.24 -14.24 11.36
N GLN A 245 27.42 -14.62 10.87
CA GLN A 245 28.65 -14.72 11.68
C GLN A 245 28.48 -15.57 12.97
N GLY A 246 27.72 -16.66 12.90
CA GLY A 246 27.49 -17.55 14.06
C GLY A 246 26.48 -17.03 15.09
N LYS A 247 25.84 -15.89 14.84
CA LYS A 247 24.79 -15.31 15.70
C LYS A 247 23.43 -15.36 15.02
N GLN A 248 22.39 -15.63 15.79
CA GLN A 248 21.01 -15.56 15.32
C GLN A 248 20.46 -14.15 15.49
N TYR A 249 19.79 -13.67 14.44
CA TYR A 249 19.14 -12.37 14.39
C TYR A 249 17.63 -12.55 14.17
N TYR A 250 16.84 -11.82 14.95
CA TYR A 250 15.39 -11.90 15.00
C TYR A 250 14.79 -10.58 14.55
N ARG A 251 13.84 -10.63 13.61
CA ARG A 251 13.17 -9.42 13.10
C ARG A 251 12.27 -8.83 14.18
N GLU A 252 12.59 -7.62 14.60
CA GLU A 252 11.84 -6.90 15.63
C GLU A 252 10.92 -5.84 15.02
N SER A 253 11.40 -5.11 14.00
CA SER A 253 10.66 -4.00 13.40
C SER A 253 10.55 -4.10 11.88
N THR A 254 9.55 -3.43 11.33
CA THR A 254 9.42 -3.17 9.89
C THR A 254 8.93 -1.75 9.73
N LEU A 255 9.78 -0.90 9.17
CA LEU A 255 9.53 0.52 9.01
C LEU A 255 9.25 0.79 7.53
N ASN A 256 8.21 1.58 7.26
CA ASN A 256 7.96 2.14 5.94
C ASN A 256 8.01 3.66 6.05
N GLY A 257 8.55 4.32 5.03
CA GLY A 257 8.72 5.76 5.07
C GLY A 257 9.30 6.34 3.79
N MET A 258 9.85 7.54 3.94
CA MET A 258 10.55 8.28 2.89
C MET A 258 12.01 8.51 3.31
N PHE A 259 12.92 8.26 2.38
CA PHE A 259 14.35 8.52 2.49
C PHE A 259 14.68 9.77 1.69
N PHE A 260 15.46 10.68 2.28
CA PHE A 260 15.92 11.91 1.65
C PHE A 260 17.43 12.01 1.76
N ASN A 261 18.11 12.25 0.64
CA ASN A 261 19.49 12.73 0.65
C ASN A 261 19.50 14.25 0.82
N LEU A 262 19.90 14.74 1.99
CA LEU A 262 19.88 16.18 2.32
C LEU A 262 21.10 16.93 1.76
N SER A 263 22.16 16.21 1.40
CA SER A 263 23.33 16.78 0.71
C SER A 263 23.06 17.05 -0.77
N GLU A 264 21.97 16.51 -1.32
CA GLU A 264 21.54 16.70 -2.71
C GLU A 264 20.14 17.34 -2.75
N LYS A 265 19.78 17.94 -3.88
CA LYS A 265 18.38 18.37 -4.10
C LYS A 265 17.51 17.15 -4.45
N ASP A 266 17.36 16.24 -3.50
CA ASP A 266 16.57 15.02 -3.64
C ASP A 266 15.08 15.28 -3.38
N LYS A 267 14.22 14.63 -4.17
CA LYS A 267 12.76 14.69 -4.05
C LYS A 267 12.20 13.63 -3.09
N GLY A 268 13.07 12.79 -2.54
CA GLY A 268 12.72 11.73 -1.62
C GLY A 268 12.32 10.44 -2.33
N SER A 269 12.76 9.33 -1.77
CA SER A 269 12.50 7.97 -2.27
C SER A 269 11.75 7.15 -1.22
N LYS A 270 10.80 6.31 -1.65
CA LYS A 270 10.15 5.38 -0.72
C LYS A 270 11.20 4.43 -0.16
N VAL A 271 11.14 4.19 1.14
CA VAL A 271 12.04 3.26 1.83
C VAL A 271 11.23 2.32 2.68
N LYS A 272 11.67 1.06 2.70
CA LYS A 272 11.21 0.04 3.62
C LYS A 272 12.43 -0.54 4.32
N ALA A 273 12.46 -0.46 5.65
CA ALA A 273 13.53 -1.01 6.46
C ALA A 273 13.02 -2.20 7.29
N TRP A 274 13.86 -3.19 7.45
CA TRP A 274 13.67 -4.31 8.37
C TRP A 274 14.84 -4.36 9.33
N GLU A 275 14.56 -4.32 10.62
CA GLU A 275 15.59 -4.38 11.65
C GLU A 275 15.52 -5.71 12.38
N PHE A 276 16.70 -6.28 12.55
CA PHE A 276 16.90 -7.54 13.23
C PHE A 276 17.86 -7.34 14.38
N LEU A 277 17.50 -7.81 15.56
CA LEU A 277 18.34 -7.77 16.74
C LEU A 277 18.90 -9.16 17.05
N ASP A 278 20.09 -9.22 17.60
CA ASP A 278 20.59 -10.45 18.22
C ASP A 278 19.81 -10.75 19.52
N ALA A 279 20.04 -11.94 20.09
CA ALA A 279 19.36 -12.37 21.31
C ALA A 279 19.57 -11.39 22.49
N ASP A 280 20.75 -10.76 22.54
CA ASP A 280 21.12 -9.79 23.59
C ASP A 280 20.66 -8.35 23.28
N ARG A 281 20.07 -8.09 22.12
CA ARG A 281 19.65 -6.76 21.62
C ARG A 281 20.79 -5.72 21.59
N LYS A 282 22.03 -6.16 21.41
CA LYS A 282 23.24 -5.32 21.34
C LYS A 282 23.63 -4.99 19.92
N GLU A 283 23.45 -5.95 19.00
CA GLU A 283 23.76 -5.78 17.58
C GLU A 283 22.48 -5.73 16.75
N ILE A 284 22.53 -4.92 15.70
CA ILE A 284 21.42 -4.72 14.77
C ILE A 284 21.89 -5.08 13.37
N ILE A 285 21.09 -5.84 12.64
CA ILE A 285 21.19 -5.89 11.19
C ILE A 285 20.00 -5.14 10.62
N ARG A 286 20.27 -4.09 9.84
CA ARG A 286 19.24 -3.33 9.13
C ARG A 286 19.34 -3.61 7.65
N ILE A 287 18.23 -4.05 7.05
CA ILE A 287 18.07 -4.22 5.61
C ILE A 287 17.11 -3.15 5.12
N GLU A 288 17.53 -2.37 4.14
CA GLU A 288 16.73 -1.29 3.57
C GLU A 288 16.48 -1.58 2.09
N LYS A 289 15.23 -1.40 1.66
CA LYS A 289 14.85 -1.34 0.26
C LYS A 289 14.44 0.09 -0.08
N ILE A 290 15.22 0.76 -0.92
CA ILE A 290 14.97 2.12 -1.38
C ILE A 290 14.47 2.07 -2.83
N GLY A 291 13.32 2.68 -3.07
CA GLY A 291 12.62 2.60 -4.35
C GLY A 291 12.28 1.15 -4.73
N GLU A 292 12.45 0.81 -6.00
CA GLU A 292 12.11 -0.53 -6.51
C GLU A 292 13.29 -1.50 -6.52
N LYS A 293 14.52 -1.00 -6.63
CA LYS A 293 15.71 -1.81 -6.97
C LYS A 293 16.85 -1.76 -5.97
N GLU A 294 16.95 -0.71 -5.16
CA GLU A 294 18.13 -0.55 -4.31
C GLU A 294 17.94 -1.29 -2.99
N LEU A 295 18.80 -2.26 -2.72
CA LEU A 295 18.92 -2.90 -1.41
C LEU A 295 20.22 -2.46 -0.74
N ARG A 296 20.11 -2.04 0.52
CA ARG A 296 21.25 -1.71 1.38
C ARG A 296 21.19 -2.54 2.63
N THR A 297 22.35 -2.83 3.20
CA THR A 297 22.42 -3.64 4.41
C THR A 297 23.53 -3.16 5.29
N PHE A 298 23.21 -3.10 6.57
CA PHE A 298 24.05 -2.52 7.58
C PHE A 298 24.10 -3.44 8.78
N LYS A 299 25.29 -3.60 9.35
CA LYS A 299 25.48 -4.10 10.70
C LYS A 299 25.70 -2.90 11.60
N GLY A 300 25.03 -2.85 12.75
CA GLY A 300 25.18 -1.75 13.67
C GLY A 300 25.19 -2.15 15.12
N GLN A 301 25.63 -1.19 15.94
CA GLN A 301 25.75 -1.30 17.38
C GLN A 301 25.41 0.05 18.01
N TYR A 302 24.80 0.01 19.20
CA TYR A 302 24.54 1.22 19.97
C TYR A 302 25.84 1.82 20.50
N VAL A 303 25.96 3.13 20.39
CA VAL A 303 27.14 3.88 20.83
C VAL A 303 26.70 5.06 21.70
N SER A 304 27.55 5.42 22.66
CA SER A 304 27.29 6.55 23.56
C SER A 304 27.57 7.88 22.86
N THR A 305 26.80 8.91 23.19
CA THR A 305 27.08 10.29 22.77
C THR A 305 28.47 10.77 23.19
N HIS A 306 29.01 10.22 24.29
CA HIS A 306 30.31 10.58 24.86
C HIS A 306 31.49 9.98 24.08
N GLU A 307 31.25 9.06 23.14
CA GLU A 307 32.31 8.53 22.27
C GLU A 307 32.71 9.51 21.16
N PHE A 308 31.93 10.57 20.97
CA PHE A 308 32.17 11.60 19.98
C PHE A 308 32.71 12.85 20.68
N SER A 309 33.81 13.40 20.16
CA SER A 309 34.45 14.60 20.69
C SER A 309 34.86 15.53 19.55
N GLU A 310 35.31 16.74 19.89
CA GLU A 310 35.86 17.71 18.93
C GLU A 310 34.95 17.92 17.70
N ILE A 311 33.65 18.08 17.94
CA ILE A 311 32.69 18.32 16.86
C ILE A 311 32.83 19.78 16.42
N LEU A 312 33.39 19.97 15.23
CA LEU A 312 33.74 21.29 14.71
C LEU A 312 33.04 21.56 13.37
N PRO A 313 32.39 22.73 13.20
CA PRO A 313 31.96 23.18 11.90
C PRO A 313 33.21 23.54 11.08
N ARG A 314 33.34 22.98 9.89
CA ARG A 314 34.43 23.39 9.00
C ARG A 314 34.13 24.79 8.46
N VAL A 315 34.89 25.77 8.95
CA VAL A 315 34.89 27.13 8.40
C VAL A 315 35.56 27.04 7.03
N ILE A 316 34.75 27.06 5.97
CA ILE A 316 35.28 27.26 4.62
C ILE A 316 35.55 28.76 4.53
N TYR A 317 36.83 29.16 4.63
CA TYR A 317 37.25 30.46 4.12
C TYR A 317 37.01 30.43 2.61
N SER A 318 35.93 31.07 2.17
CA SER A 318 35.57 31.25 0.76
C SER A 318 36.49 32.25 0.09
#